data_AF-A0A7K1EIX0-F1
#
_entry.id   AF-A0A7K1EIX0-F1
#
_cell.length_a   1.000
_cell.length_b   1.000
_cell.length_c   1.000
_cell.angle_alpha   90.00
_cell.angle_beta   90.00
_cell.angle_gamma   90.00
#
_symmetry.space_group_name_H-M   'P 1'
#
loop_
_entity.id
_entity.type
_entity.pdbx_description
1 polymer ?
#
loop_
_entity_poly.entity_id
_entity_poly.type
_entity_poly.pdbx_seq_one_letter_code
_entity_poly.pdbx_strand_id
1 'polypeptide(L)'
;MADCQETLQELERFLDSELPPGRSEQILSHLKVCSDCQGAFEFHAELRIAIRTKATSDELPEGFLDRLKSCFGDEILGQDASA
;
A
#
# COMPACT_ATOMS: atom_id res chain seq x y z
N MET A 1 10.28 20.39 -11.03
CA MET A 1 8.95 20.54 -10.41
C MET A 1 8.07 19.51 -11.11
N ALA A 2 7.57 18.50 -10.40
CA ALA A 2 6.62 17.58 -11.00
C ALA A 2 5.33 18.35 -11.33
N ASP A 3 4.78 18.14 -12.52
CA ASP A 3 3.47 18.68 -12.86
C ASP A 3 2.36 17.77 -12.32
N CYS A 4 1.11 18.26 -12.32
CA CYS A 4 -0.02 17.51 -11.79
C CYS A 4 -0.24 16.19 -12.55
N GLN A 5 -0.02 16.17 -13.86
CA GLN A 5 -0.26 14.99 -14.69
C GLN A 5 0.78 13.89 -14.41
N GLU A 6 2.05 14.27 -14.28
CA GLU A 6 3.15 13.37 -13.90
C GLU A 6 2.97 12.84 -12.46
N THR A 7 2.46 13.68 -11.56
CA THR A 7 2.16 13.29 -10.17
C THR A 7 1.01 12.28 -10.13
N LEU A 8 -0.06 12.51 -10.89
CA LEU A 8 -1.21 11.61 -10.96
C LEU A 8 -0.84 10.25 -11.59
N GLN A 9 0.01 10.24 -12.62
CA GLN A 9 0.47 9.00 -13.25
C GLN A 9 1.31 8.12 -12.32
N GLU A 10 2.11 8.74 -11.47
CA GLU A 10 3.03 8.03 -10.56
C GLU A 10 2.43 7.82 -9.15
N LEU A 11 1.20 8.28 -8.90
CA LEU A 11 0.58 8.29 -7.58
C LEU A 11 0.39 6.89 -6.99
N GLU A 12 -0.01 5.92 -7.81
CA GLU A 12 -0.18 4.52 -7.37
C GLU A 12 1.17 3.89 -6.98
N ARG A 13 2.20 4.07 -7.83
CA ARG A 13 3.56 3.61 -7.54
C ARG A 13 4.14 4.27 -6.29
N PHE A 14 3.82 5.54 -6.07
CA PHE A 14 4.18 6.25 -4.84
C PHE A 14 3.51 5.61 -3.61
N LEU A 15 2.21 5.30 -3.70
CA LEU A 15 1.44 4.67 -2.63
C LEU A 15 1.95 3.26 -2.28
N ASP A 16 2.46 2.53 -3.26
CA ASP A 16 3.02 1.18 -3.09
C ASP A 16 4.52 1.17 -2.74
N SER A 17 5.14 2.35 -2.54
CA SER A 17 6.57 2.49 -2.26
C SER A 17 7.49 1.97 -3.37
N GLU A 18 7.02 1.98 -4.61
CA GLU A 18 7.73 1.46 -5.80
C GLU A 18 8.50 2.55 -6.57
N LEU A 19 8.59 3.75 -6.01
CA LEU A 19 9.34 4.85 -6.59
C LEU A 19 10.75 4.97 -6.00
N PRO A 20 11.74 5.34 -6.83
CA PRO A 20 13.07 5.63 -6.33
C PRO A 20 13.01 6.83 -5.38
N PRO A 21 13.88 6.89 -4.33
CA PRO A 21 13.79 7.90 -3.28
C PRO A 21 13.68 9.35 -3.79
N GLY A 22 14.51 9.73 -4.78
CA GLY A 22 14.49 11.08 -5.33
C GLY A 22 13.19 11.44 -6.08
N ARG A 23 12.46 10.45 -6.61
CA ARG A 23 11.16 10.67 -7.24
C ARG A 23 10.05 10.78 -6.20
N SER A 24 10.09 9.95 -5.15
CA SER A 24 9.16 10.02 -4.03
C SER A 24 9.18 11.39 -3.34
N GLU A 25 10.37 11.97 -3.15
CA GLU A 25 10.52 13.33 -2.60
C GLU A 25 9.89 14.41 -3.49
N GLN A 26 10.02 14.29 -4.81
CA GLN A 26 9.42 15.23 -5.76
C GLN A 26 7.88 15.20 -5.71
N ILE A 27 7.30 13.99 -5.66
CA ILE A 27 5.85 13.80 -5.51
C ILE A 27 5.38 14.35 -4.18
N LEU A 28 6.05 14.00 -3.08
CA LEU A 28 5.75 14.56 -1.75
C LEU A 28 5.79 16.09 -1.73
N SER A 29 6.78 16.69 -2.40
CA SER A 29 6.86 18.15 -2.52
C SER A 29 5.69 18.73 -3.28
N HIS A 30 5.20 18.05 -4.32
CA HIS A 30 4.05 18.51 -5.11
C HIS A 30 2.74 18.39 -4.33
N LEU A 31 2.52 17.25 -3.65
CA LEU A 31 1.32 17.01 -2.83
C LEU A 31 1.15 18.05 -1.71
N LYS A 32 2.25 18.62 -1.19
CA LYS A 32 2.20 19.67 -0.16
C LYS A 32 1.68 21.02 -0.67
N VAL A 33 1.70 21.27 -1.98
CA VAL A 33 1.39 22.59 -2.56
C VAL A 33 0.24 22.56 -3.55
N CYS A 34 -0.25 21.38 -3.95
CA CYS A 34 -1.36 21.21 -4.88
C CYS A 34 -2.53 20.47 -4.22
N SER A 35 -3.63 21.19 -3.95
CA SER A 35 -4.85 20.64 -3.35
C SER A 35 -5.48 19.54 -4.19
N ASP A 36 -5.42 19.65 -5.52
CA ASP A 36 -6.06 18.68 -6.42
C ASP A 36 -5.34 17.33 -6.37
N CYS A 37 -4.01 17.35 -6.42
CA CYS A 37 -3.21 16.13 -6.29
C CYS A 37 -3.24 15.58 -4.87
N GLN A 38 -3.33 16.44 -3.85
CA GLN A 38 -3.56 16.01 -2.47
C GLN A 38 -4.91 15.29 -2.33
N GLY A 39 -5.99 15.83 -2.89
CA GLY A 39 -7.30 15.19 -2.87
C GLY A 39 -7.32 13.85 -3.59
N ALA A 40 -6.60 13.72 -4.71
CA ALA A 40 -6.41 12.43 -5.37
C ALA A 40 -5.67 11.44 -4.46
N PHE A 41 -4.56 11.86 -3.83
CA PHE A 41 -3.82 11.04 -2.87
C PHE A 41 -4.72 10.53 -1.73
N GLU A 42 -5.48 11.42 -1.09
CA GLU A 42 -6.39 11.09 0.00
C GLU A 42 -7.47 10.09 -0.44
N PHE A 43 -8.07 10.31 -1.62
CA PHE A 43 -9.04 9.37 -2.18
C PHE A 43 -8.46 7.97 -2.38
N HIS A 44 -7.26 7.86 -2.98
CA HIS A 44 -6.63 6.57 -3.19
C HIS A 44 -6.21 5.90 -1.86
N ALA A 45 -5.78 6.68 -0.85
CA ALA A 45 -5.48 6.16 0.48
C ALA A 45 -6.72 5.56 1.15
N GLU A 46 -7.86 6.27 1.12
CA GLU A 46 -9.13 5.78 1.64
C GLU A 46 -9.63 4.53 0.89
N LEU A 47 -9.48 4.52 -0.44
CA LEU A 47 -9.82 3.36 -1.26
C LEU A 47 -9.01 2.12 -0.87
N ARG A 48 -7.71 2.26 -0.61
CA ARG A 48 -6.86 1.13 -0.13
C ARG A 48 -7.32 0.60 1.22
N ILE A 49 -7.73 1.47 2.14
CA ILE A 49 -8.29 1.07 3.44
C ILE A 49 -9.60 0.30 3.26
N ALA A 50 -10.49 0.78 2.39
CA ALA A 50 -11.75 0.13 2.10
C ALA A 50 -11.55 -1.26 1.47
N ILE A 51 -10.66 -1.37 0.49
CA ILE A 51 -10.29 -2.65 -0.15
C ILE A 51 -9.71 -3.61 0.88
N ARG A 52 -8.76 -3.16 1.70
CA ARG A 52 -8.14 -4.00 2.75
C ARG A 52 -9.17 -4.52 3.73
N THR A 53 -10.08 -3.65 4.19
CA THR A 53 -11.16 -4.03 5.11
C THR A 53 -12.04 -5.12 4.50
N LYS A 54 -12.40 -4.99 3.22
CA LYS A 54 -13.19 -5.99 2.50
C LYS A 54 -12.44 -7.29 2.28
N ALA A 55 -11.19 -7.23 1.83
CA ALA A 55 -10.35 -8.40 1.58
C ALA A 55 -10.03 -9.19 2.86
N THR A 56 -9.94 -8.52 4.01
CA THR A 56 -9.66 -9.18 5.30
C THR A 56 -10.91 -9.83 5.90
N SER A 57 -12.11 -9.53 5.37
CA SER A 57 -13.36 -10.14 5.82
C SER A 57 -13.57 -11.56 5.28
N ASP A 58 -12.76 -11.98 4.30
CA ASP A 58 -12.81 -13.33 3.75
C ASP A 58 -12.03 -14.29 4.68
N GLU A 59 -12.73 -15.29 5.23
CA GLU A 59 -12.08 -16.34 6.01
C GLU A 59 -11.09 -17.11 5.13
N LEU A 60 -9.87 -17.27 5.64
CA LEU A 60 -8.87 -18.10 4.98
C LEU A 60 -9.35 -19.56 4.95
N PRO A 61 -9.11 -20.30 3.85
CA PRO A 61 -9.44 -21.71 3.79
C PRO A 61 -8.80 -22.50 4.94
N GLU A 62 -9.54 -23.46 5.49
CA GLU A 62 -9.03 -24.34 6.54
C GLU A 62 -7.71 -25.00 6.12
N GLY A 63 -6.72 -25.01 7.02
CA GLY A 63 -5.40 -25.58 6.78
C GLY A 63 -4.48 -24.77 5.85
N PHE A 64 -4.87 -23.58 5.39
CA PHE A 64 -4.00 -22.71 4.60
C PHE A 64 -2.69 -22.36 5.34
N LEU A 65 -2.80 -21.97 6.61
CA LEU A 65 -1.63 -21.65 7.44
C LEU A 65 -0.73 -22.87 7.65
N ASP A 66 -1.30 -24.06 7.83
CA ASP A 66 -0.53 -25.30 7.99
C ASP A 66 0.22 -25.67 6.71
N ARG A 67 -0.41 -25.47 5.55
CA ARG A 67 0.24 -25.62 4.25
C ARG A 67 1.37 -24.61 4.07
N LEU A 68 1.17 -23.37 4.52
CA LEU A 68 2.21 -22.33 4.47
C LEU A 68 3.43 -22.72 5.32
N LYS A 69 3.20 -23.17 6.57
CA LYS A 69 4.24 -23.69 7.46
C LYS A 69 4.99 -24.88 6.85
N SER A 70 4.26 -25.80 6.22
CA SER A 70 4.88 -26.96 5.57
C SER A 70 5.80 -26.58 4.41
N CYS A 71 5.49 -25.51 3.67
CA CYS A 71 6.29 -25.08 2.54
C CYS A 71 7.52 -24.26 2.96
N PHE A 72 7.38 -23.45 4.01
CA PHE A 72 8.33 -22.38 4.31
C PHE A 72 8.96 -22.42 5.72
N GLY A 73 8.50 -23.34 6.59
CA GLY A 73 8.89 -23.39 7.99
C GLY A 73 8.12 -22.39 8.87
N ASP A 74 8.31 -22.47 10.18
CA ASP A 74 7.64 -21.61 11.18
C ASP A 74 8.17 -20.16 11.18
N GLU A 75 9.33 -19.91 10.57
CA GLU A 75 10.00 -18.62 10.56
C GLU A 75 9.25 -17.55 9.74
N ILE A 76 8.41 -17.95 8.77
CA ILE A 76 7.70 -17.02 7.87
C ILE A 76 6.45 -16.40 8.51
N LEU A 77 5.86 -17.05 9.52
CA LEU A 77 4.58 -16.58 10.07
C LEU A 77 4.68 -15.39 11.02
N GLY A 78 5.89 -14.96 11.43
CA GLY A 78 6.09 -13.84 12.34
C GLY A 78 5.54 -14.10 13.75
N GLN A 79 6.23 -13.63 14.78
CA GLN A 79 5.83 -13.76 16.19
C GLN A 79 4.67 -12.84 16.62
N ASP A 80 3.77 -12.45 15.71
CA ASP A 80 2.67 -11.52 16.01
C ASP A 80 1.30 -12.20 16.15
N ALA A 81 1.31 -13.50 16.45
CA ALA A 81 0.13 -14.26 16.86
C ALA A 81 0.14 -14.59 18.36
N SER A 82 0.67 -13.70 19.21
CA SER A 82 0.57 -13.82 20.66
C SER A 82 -0.03 -12.58 21.30
N ALA A 83 -1.29 -12.75 21.72
CA ALA A 83 -2.00 -12.10 22.82
C ALA A 83 -2.28 -10.59 22.75
#